data_AF-A0A1Y3AZ69-F1
#
_entry.id   AF-A0A1Y3AZ69-F1
#
_cell.length_a   1.000
_cell.length_b   1.000
_cell.length_c   1.000
_cell.angle_alpha   90.00
_cell.angle_beta   90.00
_cell.angle_gamma   90.00
#
_symmetry.space_group_name_H-M   'P 1'
#
loop_
_entity.id
_entity.type
_entity.pdbx_description
1 polymer ?
#
loop_
_entity_poly.entity_id
_entity_poly.type
_entity_poly.pdbx_seq_one_letter_code
_entity_poly.pdbx_strand_id
1 'polypeptide(L)'
;MPHYIWLVVCVANENKSSDDVVSTIGFSKYELRLRQNRFKIILYDVGGSVRIRSIWHNYYSLVHGIIFVIDSADLDRILEVKQLLQELASNPLILGKPILM
;
A
#
# COMPACT_ATOMS: atom_id res chain seq x y z
N MET A 1 -0.49 -24.07 6.08
CA MET A 1 0.39 -23.29 5.17
C MET A 1 0.40 -21.86 5.67
N PRO A 2 1.54 -21.17 5.77
CA PRO A 2 1.56 -19.79 6.24
C PRO A 2 0.81 -18.88 5.25
N HIS A 3 -0.10 -18.09 5.78
CA HIS A 3 -0.90 -17.11 5.05
C HIS A 3 -0.38 -15.72 5.39
N TYR A 4 0.19 -15.02 4.42
CA TYR A 4 0.65 -13.65 4.60
C TYR A 4 -0.33 -12.71 3.90
N ILE A 5 -0.60 -11.58 4.55
CA ILE A 5 -1.48 -10.55 4.03
C ILE A 5 -0.67 -9.27 3.99
N TRP A 6 -0.59 -8.60 2.85
CA TRP A 6 0.15 -7.36 2.71
C TRP A 6 -0.75 -6.26 2.15
N LEU A 7 -0.59 -5.06 2.68
CA LEU A 7 -1.25 -3.86 2.15
C LEU A 7 -0.31 -3.22 1.13
N VAL A 8 -0.79 -3.00 -0.09
CA VAL A 8 -0.09 -2.23 -1.10
C VAL A 8 -0.70 -0.85 -1.13
N VAL A 9 0.15 0.16 -0.94
CA VAL A 9 -0.22 1.55 -0.92
C VAL A 9 0.67 2.27 -1.92
N CYS A 10 0.07 2.93 -2.91
CA CYS A 10 0.79 3.73 -3.89
C CYS A 10 0.52 5.22 -3.66
N VAL A 11 1.54 6.06 -3.70
CA VAL A 11 1.37 7.53 -3.70
C VAL A 11 1.96 8.06 -5.00
N ALA A 12 1.08 8.38 -5.95
CA ALA A 12 1.43 8.88 -7.28
C ALA A 12 0.52 10.05 -7.68
N ASN A 13 0.96 10.85 -8.66
CA ASN A 13 0.24 12.02 -9.14
C ASN A 13 -1.12 11.65 -9.75
N GLU A 14 -2.20 12.28 -9.27
CA GLU A 14 -3.55 12.06 -9.80
C GLU A 14 -3.74 12.64 -11.23
N ASN A 15 -2.87 13.57 -11.65
CA ASN A 15 -2.95 14.23 -12.95
C ASN A 15 -2.15 13.52 -14.06
N LYS A 16 -1.40 12.46 -13.74
CA LYS A 16 -0.71 11.61 -14.73
C LYS A 16 -1.52 10.32 -14.94
N SER A 17 -2.72 10.44 -15.49
CA SER A 17 -3.46 9.26 -15.95
C SER A 17 -2.85 8.80 -17.28
N SER A 18 -2.25 7.61 -17.30
CA SER A 18 -2.09 6.87 -18.56
C SER A 18 -3.44 6.24 -18.88
N ASP A 19 -3.87 6.24 -20.14
CA ASP A 19 -5.19 5.75 -20.57
C ASP A 19 -5.48 4.28 -20.14
N ASP A 20 -4.44 3.53 -19.79
CA ASP A 20 -4.53 2.12 -19.37
C ASP A 20 -4.69 1.90 -17.85
N VAL A 21 -4.51 2.92 -17.00
CA VAL A 21 -4.54 2.75 -15.52
C VAL A 21 -5.33 3.88 -14.85
N VAL A 22 -6.48 3.51 -14.28
CA VAL A 22 -7.37 4.42 -13.54
C VAL A 22 -7.12 4.28 -12.03
N SER A 23 -7.20 5.40 -11.30
CA SER A 23 -7.11 5.42 -9.84
C SER A 23 -8.07 4.44 -9.17
N THR A 24 -7.55 3.57 -8.30
CA THR A 24 -8.35 2.62 -7.52
C THR A 24 -9.27 3.38 -6.55
N ILE A 25 -10.58 3.32 -6.79
CA ILE A 25 -11.61 3.78 -5.84
C ILE A 25 -11.97 2.59 -4.94
N GLY A 26 -11.40 2.56 -3.74
CA GLY A 26 -11.62 1.51 -2.76
C GLY A 26 -10.40 0.62 -2.62
N PHE A 27 -10.57 -0.67 -2.91
CA PHE A 27 -9.49 -1.65 -2.87
C PHE A 27 -9.66 -2.75 -3.91
N SER A 28 -8.53 -3.33 -4.32
CA SER A 28 -8.45 -4.55 -5.12
C SER A 28 -7.74 -5.65 -4.31
N LYS A 29 -8.15 -6.92 -4.49
CA LYS A 29 -7.56 -8.08 -3.79
C LYS A 29 -6.90 -9.02 -4.78
N TYR A 30 -5.64 -9.37 -4.52
CA TYR A 30 -4.88 -10.33 -5.31
C TYR A 30 -4.40 -11.50 -4.44
N GLU A 31 -4.40 -12.71 -5.00
CA GLU A 31 -3.83 -13.89 -4.36
C GLU A 31 -2.61 -14.38 -5.16
N LEU A 32 -1.47 -14.45 -4.49
CA LEU A 32 -0.22 -14.97 -5.05
C LEU A 32 0.17 -16.25 -4.33
N ARG A 33 0.64 -17.24 -5.11
CA ARG A 33 1.19 -18.49 -4.58
C ARG A 33 2.66 -18.60 -4.94
N LEU A 34 3.53 -18.64 -3.94
CA LEU A 34 4.98 -18.69 -4.13
C LEU A 34 5.57 -20.03 -3.70
N ARG A 35 6.75 -20.34 -4.26
CA ARG A 35 7.55 -21.54 -3.98
C ARG A 35 6.71 -22.82 -4.03
N GLN A 36 6.09 -23.09 -5.18
CA GLN A 36 5.26 -24.28 -5.42
C GLN A 36 4.12 -24.41 -4.41
N ASN A 37 3.30 -23.35 -4.29
CA ASN A 37 2.15 -23.28 -3.37
C ASN A 37 2.45 -23.37 -1.87
N ARG A 38 3.72 -23.32 -1.44
CA ARG A 38 4.05 -23.34 0.00
C ARG A 38 3.65 -22.06 0.74
N PHE A 39 3.62 -20.93 0.03
CA PHE A 39 3.28 -19.63 0.58
C PHE A 39 2.09 -19.06 -0.17
N LYS A 40 1.04 -18.70 0.57
CA LYS A 40 -0.10 -17.94 0.05
C LYS A 40 0.00 -16.51 0.55
N ILE A 41 0.09 -15.57 -0.38
CA ILE A 41 0.13 -14.13 -0.11
C ILE A 41 -1.17 -13.51 -0.63
N ILE A 42 -1.82 -12.72 0.21
CA ILE A 42 -2.98 -11.91 -0.15
C ILE A 42 -2.52 -10.46 -0.17
N LEU A 43 -2.64 -9.80 -1.33
CA LEU A 43 -2.36 -8.38 -1.46
C LEU A 43 -3.67 -7.61 -1.49
N TYR A 44 -3.75 -6.55 -0.70
CA TYR A 44 -4.79 -5.53 -0.78
C TYR A 44 -4.19 -4.28 -1.39
N ASP A 45 -4.50 -3.99 -2.65
CA ASP A 45 -4.16 -2.73 -3.30
C ASP A 45 -5.21 -1.69 -2.92
N VAL A 46 -4.79 -0.62 -2.26
CA VAL A 46 -5.70 0.43 -1.77
C VAL A 46 -5.32 1.75 -2.41
N GLY A 47 -6.34 2.51 -2.82
CA GLY A 47 -6.16 3.78 -3.49
C GLY A 47 -5.24 4.76 -2.74
N GLY A 48 -4.40 5.43 -3.52
CA GLY A 48 -3.39 6.38 -3.06
C GLY A 48 -3.83 7.83 -2.92
N SER A 49 -5.00 8.15 -3.48
CA SER A 49 -5.50 9.52 -3.60
C SER A 49 -5.80 10.11 -2.23
N VAL A 50 -5.62 11.42 -2.09
CA VAL A 50 -5.82 12.13 -0.80
C VAL A 50 -7.21 11.83 -0.23
N ARG A 51 -8.22 11.70 -1.10
CA ARG A 51 -9.62 11.41 -0.74
C ARG A 51 -9.83 10.07 -0.04
N ILE A 52 -9.00 9.07 -0.33
CA ILE A 52 -9.23 7.69 0.12
C ILE A 52 -8.19 7.19 1.13
N ARG A 53 -7.10 7.92 1.38
CA ARG A 53 -6.09 7.53 2.38
C ARG A 53 -6.64 7.30 3.77
N SER A 54 -7.74 7.99 4.10
CA SER A 54 -8.43 7.79 5.35
C SER A 54 -8.83 6.32 5.56
N ILE A 55 -8.99 5.48 4.54
CA ILE A 55 -9.37 4.07 4.75
C ILE A 55 -8.20 3.15 5.06
N TRP A 56 -6.94 3.58 4.91
CA TRP A 56 -5.77 2.72 5.10
C TRP A 56 -5.72 2.09 6.50
N HIS A 57 -6.10 2.87 7.52
CA HIS A 57 -6.09 2.41 8.91
C HIS A 57 -7.01 1.21 9.17
N ASN A 58 -8.06 1.03 8.37
CA ASN A 58 -8.98 -0.10 8.49
C ASN A 58 -8.29 -1.45 8.19
N TYR A 59 -7.15 -1.42 7.49
CA TYR A 59 -6.40 -2.61 7.10
C TYR A 59 -5.17 -2.85 7.97
N TYR A 60 -4.72 -1.86 8.73
CA TYR A 60 -3.46 -1.94 9.48
C TYR A 60 -3.41 -3.11 10.44
N SER A 61 -4.50 -3.41 11.16
CA SER A 61 -4.56 -4.57 12.07
C SER A 61 -4.60 -5.92 11.33
N LEU A 62 -5.07 -5.94 10.08
CA LEU A 62 -5.33 -7.15 9.31
C LEU A 62 -4.13 -7.65 8.49
N VAL A 63 -3.13 -6.79 8.28
CA VAL A 63 -1.97 -7.11 7.44
C VAL A 63 -0.75 -7.52 8.27
N HIS A 64 0.12 -8.30 7.65
CA HIS A 64 1.41 -8.75 8.18
C HIS A 64 2.56 -7.82 7.78
N GLY A 65 2.36 -6.97 6.77
CA GLY A 65 3.35 -6.04 6.26
C GLY A 65 2.74 -5.05 5.28
N ILE A 66 3.51 -4.03 4.91
CA ILE A 66 3.10 -2.98 3.98
C ILE A 66 4.11 -2.89 2.85
N ILE A 67 3.62 -2.71 1.63
CA ILE A 67 4.39 -2.30 0.45
C ILE A 67 3.97 -0.86 0.15
N PHE A 68 4.90 0.07 0.32
CA PHE A 68 4.68 1.50 0.17
C PHE A 68 5.40 2.00 -1.09
N VAL A 69 4.64 2.20 -2.17
CA VAL A 69 5.18 2.54 -3.49
C VAL A 69 5.20 4.06 -3.68
N ILE A 70 6.35 4.58 -4.08
CA ILE A 70 6.59 6.02 -4.31
C ILE A 70 6.88 6.24 -5.79
N ASP A 71 6.20 7.21 -6.41
CA ASP A 71 6.60 7.72 -7.71
C ASP A 71 7.87 8.59 -7.56
N SER A 72 9.02 8.03 -7.94
CA SER A 72 10.31 8.71 -7.83
C SER A 72 10.48 9.87 -8.81
N ALA A 73 9.60 9.99 -9.82
CA ALA A 73 9.59 11.09 -10.77
C ALA A 73 8.72 12.28 -10.31
N ASP A 74 7.94 12.14 -9.23
CA ASP A 74 7.11 13.21 -8.67
C ASP A 74 7.77 13.86 -7.44
N LEU A 75 8.82 14.64 -7.71
CA LEU A 75 9.63 15.28 -6.67
C LEU A 75 8.84 16.32 -5.85
N ASP A 76 7.82 16.93 -6.43
CA ASP A 76 6.99 17.95 -5.76
C ASP A 76 6.25 17.37 -4.54
N ARG A 77 6.02 16.05 -4.54
CA ARG A 77 5.27 15.35 -3.49
C ARG A 77 6.14 14.62 -2.48
N ILE A 78 7.46 14.73 -2.57
CA ILE A 78 8.38 13.99 -1.67
C ILE A 78 8.15 14.34 -0.19
N LEU A 79 7.80 15.59 0.10
CA LEU A 79 7.49 16.04 1.47
C LEU A 79 6.20 15.42 2.00
N GLU A 80 5.17 15.36 1.16
CA GLU A 80 3.89 14.71 1.47
C GLU A 80 4.10 13.21 1.71
N VAL A 81 4.84 12.54 0.82
CA VAL A 81 5.22 11.13 0.94
C VAL A 81 5.96 10.84 2.24
N LYS A 82 6.92 11.70 2.60
CA LYS A 82 7.65 11.58 3.87
C LYS A 82 6.71 11.67 5.08
N GLN A 83 5.78 12.63 5.10
CA GLN A 83 4.81 12.79 6.18
C GLN A 83 3.91 11.56 6.30
N LEU A 84 3.36 11.07 5.18
CA LEU A 84 2.52 9.87 5.16
C LEU A 84 3.26 8.63 5.68
N LEU A 85 4.51 8.45 5.26
CA LEU A 85 5.33 7.33 5.73
C LEU A 85 5.60 7.43 7.24
N GLN A 86 5.87 8.63 7.75
CA GLN A 86 6.07 8.86 9.19
C GLN A 86 4.79 8.56 9.98
N GLU A 87 3.63 9.04 9.52
CA GLU A 87 2.33 8.74 10.13
C GLU A 87 2.05 7.24 10.15
N LEU A 88 2.25 6.56 9.01
CA LEU A 88 2.05 5.13 8.86
C LEU A 88 2.98 4.32 9.77
N ALA A 89 4.27 4.64 9.79
CA ALA A 89 5.27 3.92 10.59
C ALA A 89 5.11 4.18 12.10
N SER A 90 4.60 5.35 12.50
CA SER A 90 4.32 5.68 13.89
C SER A 90 3.04 5.01 14.43
N ASN A 91 2.20 4.44 13.56
CA ASN A 91 0.94 3.86 13.97
C ASN A 91 1.15 2.60 14.81
N PRO A 92 0.55 2.49 16.02
CA PRO A 92 0.71 1.32 16.88
C PRO A 92 0.31 -0.02 16.22
N LEU A 93 -0.62 0.00 15.27
CA LEU A 93 -1.06 -1.20 14.55
C LEU A 93 -0.06 -1.67 13.49
N ILE A 94 0.90 -0.82 13.13
CA ILE A 94 2.00 -1.10 12.19
C ILE A 94 3.30 -1.41 12.92
N LEU A 95 3.41 -1.05 14.20
CA LEU A 95 4.59 -1.32 15.00
C LEU A 95 4.99 -2.81 14.94
N GLY A 96 6.24 -3.06 14.56
CA GLY A 96 6.78 -4.42 14.40
C GLY A 96 6.44 -5.12 13.07
N LYS A 97 5.64 -4.50 12.20
CA LYS A 97 5.36 -5.03 10.85
C LYS A 97 6.39 -4.49 9.85
N PRO A 98 6.93 -5.31 8.94
CA PRO A 98 7.83 -4.85 7.90
C PRO A 98 7.12 -3.88 6.94
N ILE A 99 7.84 -2.83 6.56
CA ILE A 99 7.47 -1.90 5.50
C ILE A 99 8.52 -2.04 4.39
N LEU A 100 8.07 -2.41 3.20
CA LEU A 100 8.87 -2.44 1.98
C LEU A 100 8.59 -1.15 1.19
N MET A 101 9.63 -0.51 0.67
CA MET A 101 9.56 0.71 -0.16
C MET A 101 10.28 0.51 -1.48
#